data_AF-A0A447TKM1-F1
#
_entry.id   AF-A0A447TKM1-F1
#
_cell.length_a   1.000
_cell.length_b   1.000
_cell.length_c   1.000
_cell.angle_alpha   90.00
_cell.angle_beta   90.00
_cell.angle_gamma   90.00
#
_symmetry.space_group_name_H-M   'P 1'
#
loop_
_entity.id
_entity.type
_entity.pdbx_description
1 polymer ?
#
loop_
_entity_poly.entity_id
_entity_poly.type
_entity_poly.pdbx_seq_one_letter_code
_entity_poly.pdbx_strand_id
1 'polypeptide(L)'
;MISGLNLTIRPGEKIGLVGRSGAGKSTIVNLLLRFYDLDGGRILIDGQDIAGVTQDSLRAKVGMVTQDTSLLHRSVRDNLLYGRPDASDEQMIEAARRAEADDFIRALTDPKGASATRRMSGSAASSCRAASGSASPSRG
;
A
#
# COMPACT_ATOMS: atom_id res chain seq x y z
N MET A 1 -19.72 4.50 -14.26
CA MET A 1 -19.08 3.89 -15.44
C MET A 1 -18.05 4.84 -16.00
N ILE A 2 -16.96 4.32 -16.55
CA ILE A 2 -15.93 5.08 -17.26
C ILE A 2 -16.11 4.79 -18.75
N SER A 3 -16.03 5.82 -19.59
CA SER A 3 -16.23 5.68 -21.03
C SER A 3 -15.21 6.53 -21.77
N GLY A 4 -14.60 5.94 -22.81
CA GLY A 4 -13.70 6.66 -23.74
C GLY A 4 -12.36 7.11 -23.14
N LEU A 5 -11.88 6.50 -22.05
CA LEU A 5 -10.56 6.81 -21.50
C LEU A 5 -9.46 6.29 -22.43
N ASN A 6 -8.64 7.18 -22.95
CA ASN A 6 -7.41 6.84 -23.67
C ASN A 6 -6.24 7.55 -22.99
N LEU A 7 -5.33 6.77 -22.41
CA LEU A 7 -4.21 7.26 -21.62
C LEU A 7 -2.98 6.40 -21.93
N THR A 8 -1.85 7.05 -22.14
CA THR A 8 -0.53 6.41 -22.26
C THR A 8 0.37 7.02 -21.20
N ILE A 9 0.98 6.17 -20.38
CA ILE A 9 1.93 6.56 -19.33
C ILE A 9 3.28 5.96 -19.69
N ARG A 10 4.32 6.78 -19.73
CA ARG A 10 5.68 6.33 -20.03
C ARG A 10 6.41 5.88 -18.76
N PRO A 11 7.42 5.00 -18.86
CA PRO A 11 8.25 4.62 -17.73
C PRO A 11 8.83 5.84 -17.00
N GLY A 12 8.66 5.88 -15.67
CA GLY A 12 9.15 6.96 -14.82
C GLY A 12 8.22 8.17 -14.70
N GLU A 13 7.12 8.24 -15.44
CA GLU A 13 6.16 9.33 -15.30
C GLU A 13 5.34 9.21 -14.01
N LYS A 14 5.08 10.36 -13.38
CA LYS A 14 4.19 10.48 -12.22
C LYS A 14 2.90 11.16 -12.67
N ILE A 15 1.78 10.46 -12.54
CA ILE A 15 0.47 10.95 -12.97
C ILE A 15 -0.45 11.11 -11.76
N GLY A 16 -1.13 12.27 -11.68
CA GLY A 16 -2.17 12.53 -10.69
C GLY A 16 -3.56 12.42 -11.31
N LEU A 17 -4.42 11.57 -10.74
CA LEU A 17 -5.81 11.46 -11.17
C LEU A 17 -6.73 12.28 -10.27
N VAL A 18 -7.25 13.39 -10.77
CA VAL A 18 -8.09 14.34 -10.01
C VAL A 18 -9.51 14.37 -10.55
N GLY A 19 -10.49 14.46 -9.66
CA GLY A 19 -11.90 14.57 -10.02
C GLY A 19 -12.81 14.50 -8.80
N ARG A 20 -14.07 14.91 -8.97
CA ARG A 20 -15.09 14.84 -7.91
C ARG A 20 -15.23 13.43 -7.33
N SER A 21 -15.79 13.32 -6.12
CA SER A 21 -16.18 12.02 -5.58
C SER A 21 -17.15 11.33 -6.55
N GLY A 22 -17.01 10.02 -6.75
CA GLY A 22 -17.80 9.26 -7.73
C GLY A 22 -17.38 9.39 -9.19
N ALA A 23 -16.36 10.19 -9.53
CA ALA A 23 -15.87 10.32 -10.92
C ALA A 23 -15.17 9.06 -11.49
N GLY A 24 -15.17 7.94 -10.75
CA GLY A 24 -14.58 6.68 -11.22
C GLY A 24 -13.09 6.50 -10.91
N LYS A 25 -12.47 7.34 -10.08
CA LYS A 25 -11.03 7.23 -9.76
C LYS A 25 -10.64 5.86 -9.21
N SER A 26 -11.38 5.38 -8.22
CA SER A 26 -11.19 4.04 -7.65
C SER A 26 -11.52 2.94 -8.66
N THR A 27 -12.47 3.18 -9.56
CA THR A 27 -12.80 2.24 -10.65
C THR A 27 -11.61 2.06 -11.61
N ILE A 28 -10.88 3.12 -11.97
CA ILE A 28 -9.66 3.00 -12.79
C ILE A 28 -8.63 2.11 -12.10
N VAL A 29 -8.35 2.38 -10.83
CA VAL A 29 -7.38 1.59 -10.05
C VAL A 29 -7.82 0.12 -9.96
N ASN A 30 -9.11 -0.13 -9.78
CA ASN A 30 -9.64 -1.49 -9.70
C ASN A 30 -9.56 -2.24 -11.03
N LEU A 31 -9.75 -1.56 -12.17
CA LEU A 31 -9.58 -2.15 -13.50
C LEU A 31 -8.09 -2.47 -13.79
N LEU A 32 -7.17 -1.57 -13.41
CA LEU A 32 -5.72 -1.80 -13.54
C LEU A 32 -5.24 -3.04 -12.77
N LEU A 33 -5.83 -3.30 -11.61
CA LEU A 33 -5.56 -4.49 -10.78
C LEU A 33 -6.44 -5.69 -11.11
N ARG A 34 -7.27 -5.56 -12.14
CA ARG A 34 -8.20 -6.56 -12.65
C ARG A 34 -9.08 -7.15 -11.54
N PHE A 35 -9.61 -6.28 -10.69
CA PHE A 35 -10.71 -6.65 -9.77
C PHE A 35 -12.06 -6.76 -10.50
N TYR A 36 -12.16 -6.14 -11.68
CA TYR A 36 -13.28 -6.27 -12.61
C TYR A 36 -12.73 -6.48 -14.02
N ASP A 37 -13.50 -7.18 -14.86
CA ASP A 37 -13.19 -7.29 -16.28
C ASP A 37 -13.65 -6.03 -17.03
N LEU A 38 -13.04 -5.81 -18.20
CA LEU A 38 -13.36 -4.68 -19.07
C LEU A 38 -14.60 -5.01 -19.92
N ASP A 39 -15.59 -4.12 -19.91
CA ASP A 39 -16.74 -4.22 -20.83
C ASP A 39 -16.34 -3.91 -22.29
N GLY A 40 -15.23 -3.20 -22.48
CA GLY A 40 -14.70 -2.86 -23.81
C GLY A 40 -13.35 -2.14 -23.76
N GLY A 41 -12.60 -2.22 -24.85
CA GLY A 41 -11.23 -1.70 -24.95
C GLY A 41 -10.19 -2.68 -24.40
N ARG A 42 -9.02 -2.17 -24.05
CA ARG A 42 -7.90 -2.95 -23.48
C ARG A 42 -7.00 -2.08 -22.62
N ILE A 43 -6.35 -2.70 -21.64
CA ILE A 43 -5.30 -2.08 -20.84
C ILE A 43 -4.02 -2.85 -21.11
N LEU A 44 -2.96 -2.10 -21.45
CA LEU A 44 -1.65 -2.67 -21.77
C LEU A 44 -0.63 -2.23 -20.70
N ILE A 45 0.17 -3.17 -20.23
CA ILE A 45 1.38 -2.90 -19.44
C ILE A 45 2.56 -3.44 -20.23
N ASP A 46 3.52 -2.58 -20.55
CA ASP A 46 4.68 -2.90 -21.42
C ASP A 46 4.27 -3.55 -22.76
N GLY A 47 3.12 -3.13 -23.30
CA GLY A 47 2.56 -3.66 -24.55
C GLY A 47 1.79 -4.97 -24.43
N GLN A 48 1.77 -5.60 -23.25
CA GLN A 48 1.02 -6.83 -22.98
C GLN A 48 -0.36 -6.53 -22.42
N ASP A 49 -1.40 -7.17 -22.97
CA ASP A 49 -2.77 -7.05 -22.46
C ASP A 49 -2.92 -7.74 -21.09
N ILE A 50 -3.41 -7.00 -20.10
CA ILE A 50 -3.62 -7.51 -18.74
C ILE A 50 -4.69 -8.61 -18.69
N ALA A 51 -5.58 -8.69 -19.69
CA ALA A 51 -6.57 -9.76 -19.80
C ALA A 51 -5.93 -11.11 -20.13
N GLY A 52 -4.76 -11.10 -20.81
CA GLY A 52 -4.03 -12.29 -21.24
C GLY A 52 -3.07 -12.88 -20.19
N VAL A 53 -2.94 -12.27 -19.02
CA VAL A 53 -2.07 -12.74 -17.92
C VAL A 53 -2.87 -13.22 -16.71
N THR A 54 -2.24 -13.90 -15.77
CA THR A 54 -2.88 -14.26 -14.50
C THR A 54 -2.92 -13.05 -13.56
N GLN A 55 -3.93 -12.96 -12.70
CA GLN A 55 -4.03 -11.87 -11.71
C GLN A 55 -2.82 -11.84 -10.77
N ASP A 56 -2.30 -13.01 -10.38
CA ASP A 56 -1.14 -13.12 -9.50
C ASP A 56 0.11 -12.53 -10.16
N SER A 57 0.36 -12.87 -11.43
CA SER A 57 1.51 -12.34 -12.18
C SER A 57 1.42 -10.83 -12.37
N LEU A 58 0.22 -10.30 -12.62
CA LEU A 58 -0.04 -8.88 -12.76
C LEU A 58 0.22 -8.14 -11.44
N ARG A 59 -0.36 -8.62 -10.34
CA ARG A 59 -0.26 -7.98 -9.02
C ARG A 59 1.15 -8.08 -8.44
N ALA A 60 1.90 -9.12 -8.76
CA ALA A 60 3.32 -9.21 -8.39
C ALA A 60 4.18 -8.10 -9.03
N LYS A 61 3.71 -7.46 -10.10
CA LYS A 61 4.40 -6.34 -10.77
C LYS A 61 3.85 -4.96 -10.40
N VAL A 62 2.76 -4.89 -9.64
CA VAL A 62 2.10 -3.63 -9.28
C VAL A 62 2.09 -3.46 -7.76
N GLY A 63 2.79 -2.43 -7.28
CA GLY A 63 2.66 -1.97 -5.90
C GLY A 63 1.41 -1.11 -5.72
N MET A 64 0.56 -1.46 -4.76
CA MET A 64 -0.63 -0.66 -4.40
C MET A 64 -0.57 -0.27 -2.93
N VAL A 65 -0.82 1.01 -2.64
CA VAL A 65 -1.05 1.52 -1.29
C VAL A 65 -2.48 2.03 -1.22
N THR A 66 -3.28 1.50 -0.30
CA THR A 66 -4.69 1.86 -0.12
C THR A 66 -4.84 3.05 0.82
N GLN A 67 -5.92 3.82 0.64
CA GLN A 67 -6.26 4.95 1.52
C GLN A 67 -6.49 4.50 2.97
N ASP A 68 -7.23 3.40 3.14
CA ASP A 68 -7.39 2.71 4.41
C ASP A 68 -6.39 1.55 4.47
N THR A 69 -5.30 1.74 5.21
CA THR A 69 -4.31 0.69 5.44
C THR A 69 -4.66 -0.06 6.72
N SER A 70 -4.93 -1.36 6.60
CA SER A 70 -5.09 -2.25 7.75
C SER A 70 -3.83 -3.09 7.92
N LEU A 71 -3.25 -3.05 9.12
CA LEU A 71 -2.19 -3.97 9.51
C LEU A 71 -2.84 -5.28 9.97
N LEU A 72 -2.32 -6.41 9.53
CA LEU A 72 -2.83 -7.69 10.00
C LEU A 72 -2.48 -7.86 11.48
N HIS A 73 -3.31 -8.61 12.21
CA HIS A 73 -3.15 -8.93 13.63
C HIS A 73 -1.96 -9.88 13.91
N ARG A 74 -0.76 -9.48 13.49
CA ARG A 74 0.53 -10.18 13.61
C ARG A 74 1.66 -9.17 13.86
N SER A 75 2.91 -9.63 13.90
CA SER A 75 4.04 -8.73 14.19
C SER A 75 4.30 -7.72 13.11
N VAL A 76 4.97 -6.63 13.47
CA VAL A 76 5.44 -5.64 12.50
C VAL A 76 6.34 -6.32 11.48
N ARG A 77 7.26 -7.18 11.94
CA ARG A 77 8.09 -8.05 11.08
C ARG A 77 7.24 -8.85 10.10
N ASP A 78 6.23 -9.57 10.58
CA ASP A 78 5.39 -10.40 9.70
C ASP A 78 4.52 -9.56 8.76
N ASN A 79 4.17 -8.32 9.14
CA ASN A 79 3.51 -7.37 8.25
C ASN A 79 4.45 -6.86 7.16
N LEU A 80 5.72 -6.60 7.45
CA LEU A 80 6.72 -6.20 6.46
C LEU A 80 7.03 -7.36 5.50
N LEU A 81 7.28 -8.56 6.03
CA LEU A 81 7.58 -9.75 5.23
C LEU A 81 6.39 -10.24 4.41
N TYR A 82 5.17 -9.81 4.72
CA TYR A 82 4.01 -10.17 3.90
C TYR A 82 4.13 -9.72 2.44
N GLY A 83 4.77 -8.58 2.17
CA GLY A 83 5.01 -8.13 0.80
C GLY A 83 6.08 -8.96 0.06
N ARG A 84 6.98 -9.60 0.80
CA ARG A 84 8.03 -10.48 0.26
C ARG A 84 8.45 -11.51 1.32
N PRO A 85 7.76 -12.66 1.40
CA PRO A 85 7.96 -13.63 2.48
C PRO A 85 9.39 -14.19 2.56
N ASP A 86 10.07 -14.26 1.41
CA ASP A 86 11.42 -14.81 1.28
C ASP A 86 12.53 -13.77 1.53
N ALA A 87 12.20 -12.55 1.99
CA ALA A 87 13.19 -11.53 2.28
C ALA A 87 14.00 -11.87 3.53
N SER A 88 15.32 -11.63 3.49
CA SER A 88 16.16 -11.74 4.68
C SER A 88 15.87 -10.62 5.68
N ASP A 89 16.26 -10.81 6.95
CA ASP A 89 16.12 -9.76 7.97
C ASP A 89 16.85 -8.47 7.58
N GLU A 90 18.01 -8.56 6.93
CA GLU A 90 18.75 -7.41 6.42
C GLU A 90 17.96 -6.65 5.34
N GLN A 91 17.36 -7.38 4.39
CA GLN A 91 16.53 -6.78 3.34
C GLN A 91 15.27 -6.12 3.92
N MET A 92 14.68 -6.73 4.94
CA MET A 92 13.53 -6.16 5.66
C MET A 92 13.91 -4.86 6.37
N ILE A 93 15.04 -4.84 7.10
CA ILE A 93 15.50 -3.64 7.81
C ILE A 93 15.83 -2.52 6.81
N GLU A 94 16.48 -2.84 5.69
CA GLU A 94 16.78 -1.87 4.65
C GLU A 94 15.50 -1.31 4.01
N ALA A 95 14.50 -2.15 3.76
CA ALA A 95 13.19 -1.69 3.28
C ALA A 95 12.51 -0.74 4.28
N ALA A 96 12.59 -1.04 5.59
CA ALA A 96 12.06 -0.17 6.63
C ALA A 96 12.79 1.18 6.70
N ARG A 97 14.11 1.21 6.51
CA ARG A 97 14.89 2.46 6.43
C ARG A 97 14.52 3.31 5.23
N ARG A 98 14.41 2.68 4.05
CA ARG A 98 14.00 3.37 2.81
C ARG A 98 12.57 3.90 2.87
N ALA A 99 11.73 3.32 3.72
CA ALA A 99 10.38 3.78 4.00
C ALA A 99 10.30 4.79 5.17
N GLU A 100 11.45 5.23 5.71
CA GLU A 100 11.54 6.12 6.89
C GLU A 100 10.80 5.58 8.12
N ALA A 101 10.69 4.25 8.23
CA ALA A 101 9.94 3.57 9.27
C ALA A 101 10.84 2.91 10.33
N ASP A 102 12.16 2.80 10.11
CA ASP A 102 13.09 2.09 11.02
C ASP A 102 13.04 2.67 12.45
N ASP A 103 13.10 3.99 12.60
CA ASP A 103 13.06 4.67 13.91
C ASP A 103 11.72 4.46 14.61
N PHE A 104 10.61 4.61 13.87
CA PHE A 104 9.27 4.35 14.39
C PHE A 104 9.14 2.91 14.88
N ILE A 105 9.59 1.94 14.09
CA ILE A 105 9.51 0.51 14.43
C ILE A 105 10.35 0.18 15.66
N ARG A 106 11.52 0.81 15.83
CA ARG A 106 12.38 0.64 17.01
C ARG A 106 11.75 1.22 18.28
N ALA A 107 11.04 2.34 18.15
CA ALA A 107 10.34 2.99 19.25
C ALA A 107 9.08 2.23 19.70
N LEU A 108 8.55 1.34 18.85
CA LEU A 108 7.45 0.45 19.26
C LEU A 108 7.93 -0.45 20.41
N THR A 109 7.16 -0.44 21.48
CA THR A 109 7.40 -1.26 22.67
C THR A 109 6.15 -2.10 22.92
N ASP A 110 6.32 -3.40 23.16
CA ASP A 110 5.21 -4.25 23.61
C ASP A 110 4.68 -3.70 24.96
N PRO A 111 3.37 -3.82 25.29
CA PRO A 111 2.87 -3.55 26.64
C PRO A 111 3.66 -4.24 27.78
N LYS A 112 4.52 -5.23 27.49
CA LYS A 112 5.46 -5.85 28.44
C LYS A 112 6.89 -5.28 28.44
N GLY A 113 7.17 -4.18 27.73
CA GLY A 113 8.46 -3.49 27.76
C GLY A 113 9.57 -4.10 26.87
N ALA A 114 9.27 -5.09 26.04
CA ALA A 114 10.25 -5.69 25.13
C ALA A 114 10.32 -4.95 23.78
N SER A 115 11.53 -4.77 23.26
CA SER A 115 11.78 -4.13 21.96
C SER A 115 11.09 -4.90 20.81
N ALA A 116 10.37 -4.17 19.95
CA ALA A 116 9.39 -4.68 18.99
C ALA A 116 9.90 -5.63 17.89
N THR A 117 11.19 -5.96 17.85
CA THR A 117 11.77 -6.78 16.79
C THR A 117 11.35 -8.25 16.86
N ARG A 118 10.79 -8.75 17.98
CA ARG A 118 10.63 -10.21 18.18
C ARG A 118 9.23 -10.78 18.41
N ARG A 119 8.20 -9.98 18.68
CA ARG A 119 6.80 -10.44 18.77
C ARG A 119 5.92 -9.25 19.13
N MET A 120 4.97 -8.90 18.28
CA MET A 120 3.75 -8.22 18.69
C MET A 120 2.61 -8.78 17.84
N SER A 121 1.39 -8.88 18.34
CA SER A 121 0.21 -9.10 17.49
C SER A 121 -0.34 -7.73 17.10
N GLY A 122 -0.84 -7.60 15.88
CA GLY A 122 -1.18 -6.33 15.23
C GLY A 122 -2.38 -5.57 15.79
N SER A 123 -2.75 -5.75 17.05
CA SER A 123 -3.73 -4.87 17.73
C SER A 123 -3.12 -3.55 18.21
N ALA A 124 -1.79 -3.44 18.34
CA ALA A 124 -1.13 -2.20 18.74
C ALA A 124 -0.93 -1.21 17.56
N ALA A 125 -0.99 -1.70 16.32
CA ALA A 125 -0.69 -0.86 15.17
C ALA A 125 -1.93 -0.11 14.63
N SER A 126 -3.14 -0.57 14.98
CA SER A 126 -4.39 0.15 14.73
C SER A 126 -4.63 1.31 15.71
N SER A 127 -4.05 1.30 16.91
CA SER A 127 -4.22 2.40 17.88
C SER A 127 -3.35 3.63 17.61
N CYS A 128 -2.39 3.56 16.68
CA CYS A 128 -1.47 4.67 16.41
C CYS A 128 -2.03 5.79 15.51
N ARG A 129 -3.25 5.69 14.97
CA ARG A 129 -3.92 6.85 14.33
C ARG A 129 -4.44 7.89 15.32
N ALA A 130 -4.48 7.59 16.62
CA ALA A 130 -4.98 8.53 17.63
C ALA A 130 -3.93 9.52 18.16
N ALA A 131 -2.63 9.29 17.95
CA ALA A 131 -1.56 10.07 18.58
C ALA A 131 -1.02 11.25 17.76
N SER A 132 -1.54 11.49 16.53
CA SER A 132 -1.16 12.65 15.71
C SER A 132 -2.28 13.69 15.57
N GLY A 133 -3.31 13.61 16.41
CA GLY A 133 -4.55 14.38 16.27
C GLY A 133 -5.04 15.07 17.55
N SER A 134 -4.15 15.65 18.36
CA SER A 134 -4.57 16.67 19.35
C SER A 134 -3.36 17.45 19.89
N ALA A 135 -3.02 18.55 19.23
CA ALA A 135 -2.30 19.65 19.86
C ALA A 135 -2.72 20.97 19.19
N SER A 136 -3.95 21.40 19.48
CA SER A 136 -4.26 22.82 19.49
C SER A 136 -3.95 23.34 20.90
N PRO A 137 -3.05 24.33 21.08
CA PRO A 137 -3.14 25.20 22.23
C PRO A 137 -3.83 26.49 21.79
N SER A 138 -4.98 26.73 22.39
CA SER A 138 -5.64 28.03 22.38
C SER A 138 -4.81 29.06 23.17
N ARG A 139 -4.92 30.32 22.75
CA ARG A 139 -4.71 31.59 23.49
C ARG A 139 -3.28 32.12 23.63
N GLY A 140 -3.08 33.24 22.94
CA GLY A 140 -2.26 34.39 23.30
C GLY A 140 -2.88 35.59 22.60
#